data_AF-A0A7X5Q4V6-F1
#
_entry.id   AF-A0A7X5Q4V6-F1
#
_cell.length_a   1.000
_cell.length_b   1.000
_cell.length_c   1.000
_cell.angle_alpha   90.00
_cell.angle_beta   90.00
_cell.angle_gamma   90.00
#
_symmetry.space_group_name_H-M   'P 1'
#
loop_
_entity.id
_entity.type
_entity.pdbx_description
1 polymer ?
#
loop_
_entity_poly.entity_id
_entity_poly.type
_entity_poly.pdbx_seq_one_letter_code
_entity_poly.pdbx_strand_id
1 'polypeptide(L)'
;MVSFRSLGIDLALHLRQFGETLEMMSRDLLPNRLCEYLFELANKFNAFFRDCRVEGSEQENSRLLLCEATARILEKGLEILGLKTLPRM
;
A
#
# COMPACT_ATOMS: atom_id res chain seq x y z
N MET A 1 -3.75 22.56 -8.35
CA MET A 1 -2.74 22.35 -7.28
C MET A 1 -3.20 21.40 -6.15
N VAL A 2 -4.47 20.99 -6.08
CA VAL A 2 -5.03 20.21 -4.95
C VAL A 2 -4.74 18.69 -5.02
N SER A 3 -4.39 18.14 -6.19
CA SER A 3 -4.32 16.67 -6.40
C SER A 3 -3.10 15.95 -5.80
N PHE A 4 -1.94 16.62 -5.68
CA PHE A 4 -0.69 15.92 -5.31
C PHE A 4 -0.59 15.56 -3.83
N ARG A 5 -1.20 16.35 -2.95
CA ARG A 5 -1.16 16.09 -1.50
C ARG A 5 -2.18 15.04 -1.07
N SER A 6 -3.30 14.95 -1.76
CA SER A 6 -4.38 14.01 -1.43
C SER A 6 -4.00 12.55 -1.70
N LEU A 7 -3.23 12.29 -2.76
CA LEU A 7 -2.78 10.93 -3.12
C LEU A 7 -1.93 10.27 -2.02
N GLY A 8 -0.99 11.03 -1.43
CA GLY A 8 -0.16 10.50 -0.34
C GLY A 8 -0.97 10.22 0.94
N ILE A 9 -1.98 11.05 1.23
CA ILE A 9 -2.88 10.86 2.38
C ILE A 9 -3.79 9.65 2.16
N ASP A 10 -4.33 9.49 0.95
CA ASP A 10 -5.17 8.35 0.58
C ASP A 10 -4.40 7.02 0.70
N LEU A 11 -3.16 6.98 0.20
CA LEU A 11 -2.28 5.82 0.35
C LEU A 11 -1.98 5.53 1.84
N ALA A 12 -1.64 6.55 2.63
CA ALA A 12 -1.37 6.40 4.06
C ALA A 12 -2.59 5.88 4.84
N LEU A 13 -3.79 6.36 4.50
CA LEU A 13 -5.03 5.91 5.11
C LEU A 13 -5.31 4.45 4.79
N HIS A 14 -5.13 4.06 3.52
CA HIS A 14 -5.27 2.67 3.09
C HIS A 14 -4.28 1.76 3.82
N LEU A 15 -2.99 2.15 3.92
CA LEU A 15 -1.97 1.40 4.66
C LEU A 15 -2.36 1.14 6.13
N ARG A 16 -2.98 2.13 6.79
CA ARG A 16 -3.43 1.99 8.17
C ARG A 16 -4.55 0.94 8.32
N GLN A 17 -5.38 0.75 7.30
CA GLN A 17 -6.50 -0.20 7.32
C GLN A 17 -6.06 -1.66 7.25
N PHE A 18 -4.77 -1.95 6.97
CA PHE A 18 -4.28 -3.33 6.87
C PHE A 18 -4.63 -4.20 8.09
N GLY A 19 -4.43 -3.68 9.31
CA GLY A 19 -4.72 -4.42 10.53
C GLY A 19 -6.20 -4.77 10.67
N GLU A 20 -7.08 -3.82 10.36
CA GLU A 20 -8.53 -4.03 10.38
C GLU A 20 -8.95 -5.06 9.33
N THR A 21 -8.38 -5.00 8.12
CA THR A 21 -8.61 -6.00 7.07
C THR A 21 -8.22 -7.40 7.54
N LEU A 22 -7.09 -7.56 8.23
CA LEU A 22 -6.66 -8.86 8.77
C LEU A 22 -7.61 -9.38 9.86
N GLU A 23 -8.09 -8.51 10.75
CA GLU A 23 -9.08 -8.88 11.74
C GLU A 23 -10.39 -9.31 11.09
N MET A 24 -10.90 -8.55 10.12
CA MET A 24 -12.12 -8.86 9.39
C MET A 24 -12.00 -10.16 8.58
N MET A 25 -10.87 -10.39 7.94
CA MET A 25 -10.57 -11.65 7.24
C MET A 25 -10.61 -12.83 8.21
N SER A 26 -9.98 -12.68 9.38
CA SER A 26 -9.91 -13.74 10.39
C SER A 26 -11.25 -14.01 11.06
N ARG A 27 -12.05 -12.98 11.31
CA ARG A 27 -13.39 -13.08 11.90
C ARG A 27 -14.37 -13.79 10.96
N ASP A 28 -14.36 -13.40 9.68
CA ASP A 28 -15.38 -13.88 8.73
C ASP A 28 -14.90 -15.08 7.90
N LEU A 29 -13.63 -15.49 8.06
CA LEU A 29 -12.98 -16.58 7.33
C LEU A 29 -12.99 -16.38 5.80
N LEU A 30 -12.85 -15.12 5.36
CA LEU A 30 -12.93 -14.71 3.97
C LEU A 30 -11.58 -14.13 3.47
N PRO A 31 -10.67 -14.97 2.93
CA PRO A 31 -9.33 -14.54 2.50
C PRO A 31 -9.33 -13.61 1.28
N ASN A 32 -10.38 -13.62 0.47
CA ASN A 32 -10.52 -12.72 -0.69
C ASN A 32 -10.46 -11.24 -0.30
N ARG A 33 -10.86 -10.88 0.92
CA ARG A 33 -10.79 -9.51 1.43
C ARG A 33 -9.37 -8.98 1.48
N LEU A 34 -8.41 -9.83 1.86
CA LEU A 34 -7.01 -9.46 1.84
C LEU A 34 -6.53 -9.26 0.39
N CYS A 35 -6.95 -10.11 -0.55
CA CYS A 35 -6.64 -9.93 -1.97
C CYS A 35 -7.18 -8.60 -2.52
N GLU A 36 -8.45 -8.28 -2.23
CA GLU A 36 -9.09 -7.02 -2.62
C GLU A 36 -8.34 -5.81 -2.03
N TYR A 37 -8.00 -5.88 -0.74
CA TYR A 37 -7.23 -4.83 -0.09
C TYR A 37 -5.85 -4.61 -0.73
N LEU A 38 -5.11 -5.68 -1.04
CA LEU A 38 -3.78 -5.59 -1.65
C LEU A 38 -3.86 -5.07 -3.09
N PHE A 39 -4.90 -5.44 -3.83
CA PHE A 39 -5.15 -4.92 -5.17
C PHE A 39 -5.42 -3.41 -5.14
N GLU A 40 -6.27 -2.95 -4.24
CA GLU A 40 -6.54 -1.52 -4.05
C GLU A 40 -5.28 -0.76 -3.58
N LEU A 41 -4.47 -1.36 -2.70
CA LEU A 41 -3.21 -0.77 -2.26
C LEU A 41 -2.27 -0.54 -3.46
N ALA A 42 -2.14 -1.53 -4.34
CA ALA A 42 -1.32 -1.43 -5.55
C ALA A 42 -1.84 -0.33 -6.50
N ASN A 43 -3.16 -0.20 -6.68
CA ASN A 43 -3.75 0.85 -7.51
C ASN A 43 -3.47 2.26 -6.95
N LYS A 44 -3.66 2.46 -5.63
CA LYS A 44 -3.37 3.72 -4.95
C LYS A 44 -1.88 4.07 -5.03
N PHE A 45 -1.01 3.09 -4.83
CA PHE A 45 0.43 3.27 -4.95
C PHE A 45 0.83 3.64 -6.39
N ASN A 46 0.30 2.98 -7.41
CA ASN A 46 0.59 3.30 -8.81
C ASN A 46 0.18 4.73 -9.16
N ALA A 47 -0.97 5.21 -8.68
CA ALA A 47 -1.38 6.59 -8.86
C ALA A 47 -0.45 7.57 -8.13
N PHE A 48 -0.10 7.28 -6.87
CA PHE A 48 0.86 8.07 -6.10
C PHE A 48 2.22 8.15 -6.78
N PHE A 49 2.79 7.02 -7.22
CA PHE A 49 4.11 6.95 -7.82
C PHE A 49 4.18 7.67 -9.18
N ARG A 50 3.13 7.55 -10.00
CA ARG A 50 3.03 8.24 -11.29
C ARG A 50 2.95 9.76 -11.13
N ASP A 51 2.14 10.22 -10.19
CA ASP A 51 1.78 11.63 -10.10
C ASP A 51 2.66 12.39 -9.08
N CYS A 52 3.30 11.71 -8.12
CA CYS A 52 4.17 12.33 -7.10
C CYS A 52 5.63 11.92 -7.28
N ARG A 53 6.46 12.85 -7.76
CA ARG A 53 7.92 12.65 -7.85
C ARG A 53 8.54 12.40 -6.48
N VAL A 54 9.23 11.29 -6.28
CA VAL A 54 9.87 10.94 -5.00
C VAL A 54 11.23 11.63 -4.87
N GLU A 55 12.18 11.26 -5.73
CA GLU A 55 13.57 11.76 -5.70
C GLU A 55 13.67 13.22 -6.16
N GLY A 56 14.45 14.01 -5.42
CA GLY A 56 14.67 15.43 -5.67
C GLY A 56 13.46 16.31 -5.35
N SER A 57 12.52 15.80 -4.55
CA SER A 57 11.39 16.59 -4.05
C SER A 57 11.64 17.10 -2.64
N GLU A 58 11.04 18.22 -2.27
CA GLU A 58 11.12 18.75 -0.89
C GLU A 58 10.58 17.77 0.17
N GLN A 59 9.75 16.81 -0.25
CA GLN A 59 9.11 15.82 0.61
C GLN A 59 9.69 14.41 0.39
N GLU A 60 10.89 14.30 -0.19
CA GLU A 60 11.52 13.03 -0.56
C GLU A 60 11.51 12.00 0.57
N ASN A 61 11.97 12.37 1.76
CA ASN A 61 11.99 11.47 2.93
C ASN A 61 10.60 10.92 3.28
N SER A 62 9.57 11.78 3.27
CA SER A 62 8.21 11.36 3.56
C SER A 62 7.65 10.44 2.47
N ARG A 63 8.00 10.69 1.21
CA ARG A 63 7.54 9.88 0.08
C ARG A 63 8.25 8.52 0.04
N LEU A 64 9.55 8.48 0.36
CA LEU A 64 10.31 7.24 0.50
C LEU A 64 9.74 6.35 1.62
N LEU A 65 9.37 6.94 2.76
CA LEU A 65 8.71 6.20 3.84
C LEU A 65 7.39 5.57 3.40
N LEU A 66 6.59 6.28 2.59
CA LEU A 66 5.35 5.72 2.02
C LEU A 66 5.63 4.57 1.05
N CYS A 67 6.66 4.68 0.21
CA CYS A 67 7.09 3.60 -0.68
C CYS A 67 7.52 2.37 0.11
N GLU A 68 8.35 2.54 1.14
CA GLU A 68 8.82 1.45 1.99
C GLU A 68 7.66 0.78 2.74
N ALA A 69 6.77 1.58 3.35
CA ALA A 69 5.59 1.07 4.04
C ALA A 69 4.70 0.25 3.09
N THR A 70 4.50 0.74 1.87
CA THR A 70 3.72 0.02 0.85
C THR A 70 4.36 -1.32 0.49
N ALA A 71 5.67 -1.33 0.25
CA ALA A 71 6.41 -2.56 -0.07
C ALA A 71 6.27 -3.60 1.06
N ARG A 72 6.45 -3.20 2.32
CA ARG A 72 6.33 -4.08 3.49
C ARG A 72 4.92 -4.67 3.63
N ILE A 73 3.88 -3.87 3.40
CA ILE A 73 2.49 -4.36 3.49
C ILE A 73 2.15 -5.30 2.34
N LEU A 74 2.59 -5.01 1.11
CA LEU A 74 2.42 -5.91 -0.03
C LEU A 74 3.13 -7.24 0.20
N GLU A 75 4.38 -7.21 0.66
CA GLU A 75 5.15 -8.41 1.01
C GLU A 75 4.43 -9.23 2.07
N LYS A 76 4.03 -8.58 3.18
CA LYS A 76 3.38 -9.28 4.28
C LYS A 76 2.03 -9.87 3.89
N GLY A 77 1.23 -9.12 3.13
CA GLY A 77 -0.07 -9.57 2.67
C GLY A 77 0.04 -10.77 1.73
N LEU A 78 1.00 -10.74 0.80
CA LEU A 78 1.26 -11.86 -0.11
C LEU A 78 1.80 -13.09 0.65
N GLU A 79 2.68 -12.89 1.63
CA GLU A 79 3.17 -13.97 2.51
C GLU A 79 2.01 -14.65 3.26
N ILE A 80 1.07 -13.87 3.81
CA ILE A 80 -0.13 -14.39 4.49
C ILE A 80 -1.01 -15.22 3.55
N LEU A 81 -1.09 -14.85 2.27
CA LEU A 81 -1.78 -15.61 1.23
C LEU A 81 -1.01 -16.85 0.76
N GLY A 82 0.19 -17.10 1.30
CA GLY A 82 1.05 -18.21 0.90
C GLY A 82 1.84 -17.96 -0.39
N LEU A 83 1.90 -16.71 -0.85
CA LEU A 83 2.61 -16.30 -2.06
C LEU A 83 4.00 -15.76 -1.70
N LYS A 84 5.01 -16.12 -2.49
CA LYS A 84 6.36 -15.55 -2.37
C LYS A 84 6.47 -14.31 -3.25
N THR A 85 6.95 -13.22 -2.68
CA THR A 85 7.31 -12.01 -3.42
C THR A 85 8.64 -12.17 -4.14
N LEU A 86 8.79 -11.47 -5.26
CA LEU A 86 10.06 -11.34 -5.95
C LEU A 86 10.76 -10.06 -5.45
N PRO A 87 12.05 -10.12 -5.10
CA PRO A 87 12.78 -8.93 -4.65
C PRO A 87 12.95 -7.88 -5.76
N ARG A 88 12.87 -8.31 -7.03
CA ARG A 88 12.80 -7.45 -8.22
C ARG A 88 11.94 -8.14 -9.27
N MET A 89 11.04 -7.38 -9.89
CA MET A 89 10.36 -7.76 -11.14
C MET A 89 11.18 -7.31 -12.34
#